data_AF-A0AB35U8K0-F1
#
_entry.id   AF-A0AB35U8K0-F1
#
_cell.length_a   1.000
_cell.length_b   1.000
_cell.length_c   1.000
_cell.angle_alpha   90.00
_cell.angle_beta   90.00
_cell.angle_gamma   90.00
#
_symmetry.space_group_name_H-M   'P 1'
#
loop_
_entity.id
_entity.type
_entity.pdbx_description
1 polymer ?
#
loop_
_entity_poly.entity_id
_entity_poly.type
_entity_poly.pdbx_seq_one_letter_code
_entity_poly.pdbx_strand_id
1 'polypeptide(L)'
;MAALAWVAAATLHEGMGHGLACSAMGGDPTNWSTFHFGCNSQAMSLWGGRIVAGAGTAVNVILAALGWLVWRGSGSLRGRLAGWIVFALNGLTTFGYLVFSAVFGIGDWNGRGVMAGVTDPVLARVALAVVGIAGYYAVVRLAAGMLSRMLDGEGLAAQARRCAVIVWMTTGAISLAAALAAGSDWRSTIGASIGVALGGNAGLLSMGRFVKPTAAASATTLSPSWLLRVAAIFATVAFVAILGPGIAL
;
A
#
# COMPACT_ATOMS: atom_id res chain seq x y z
N MET A 1 12.98 4.67 5.61
CA MET A 1 12.60 3.59 4.66
C MET A 1 11.09 3.36 4.66
N ALA A 2 10.46 3.00 5.79
CA ALA A 2 9.00 2.85 5.86
C ALA A 2 8.23 4.07 5.34
N ALA A 3 8.57 5.27 5.83
CA ALA A 3 7.97 6.53 5.36
C ALA A 3 8.12 6.73 3.84
N LEU A 4 9.34 6.60 3.32
CA LEU A 4 9.62 6.72 1.88
C LEU A 4 8.83 5.70 1.05
N ALA A 5 8.79 4.44 1.49
CA ALA A 5 8.07 3.38 0.79
C ALA A 5 6.56 3.64 0.78
N TRP A 6 6.01 4.12 1.89
CA TRP A 6 4.58 4.45 2.00
C TRP A 6 4.19 5.65 1.14
N VAL A 7 4.95 6.76 1.26
CA VAL A 7 4.73 7.96 0.43
C VAL A 7 4.84 7.62 -1.05
N ALA A 8 5.90 6.91 -1.46
CA ALA A 8 6.06 6.50 -2.85
C ALA A 8 4.91 5.59 -3.31
N ALA A 9 4.49 4.62 -2.50
CA ALA A 9 3.38 3.73 -2.85
C ALA A 9 2.07 4.51 -3.05
N ALA A 10 1.70 5.39 -2.12
CA ALA A 10 0.48 6.18 -2.21
C ALA A 10 0.52 7.17 -3.40
N THR A 11 1.63 7.90 -3.57
CA THR A 11 1.80 8.82 -4.71
C THR A 11 1.73 8.08 -6.05
N LEU A 12 2.37 6.91 -6.16
CA LEU A 12 2.32 6.13 -7.40
C LEU A 12 0.95 5.49 -7.63
N HIS A 13 0.25 5.06 -6.58
CA HIS A 13 -1.11 4.52 -6.68
C HIS A 13 -2.06 5.55 -7.32
N GLU A 14 -2.10 6.75 -6.76
CA GLU A 14 -2.98 7.82 -7.21
C GLU A 14 -2.50 8.42 -8.53
N GLY A 15 -1.25 8.90 -8.58
CA GLY A 15 -0.74 9.63 -9.74
C GLY A 15 -0.38 8.72 -10.93
N MET A 16 0.41 7.67 -10.69
CA MET A 16 0.84 6.77 -11.77
C MET A 16 -0.26 5.77 -12.15
N GLY A 17 -1.01 5.26 -11.17
CA GLY A 17 -2.10 4.32 -11.40
C GLY A 17 -3.30 5.04 -12.00
N HIS A 18 -4.10 5.69 -11.16
CA HIS A 18 -5.33 6.34 -11.60
C HIS A 18 -5.06 7.48 -12.60
N GLY A 19 -4.07 8.32 -12.35
CA GLY A 19 -3.78 9.48 -13.20
C GLY A 19 -3.37 9.12 -14.63
N LEU A 20 -2.36 8.27 -14.81
CA LEU A 20 -1.97 7.85 -16.17
C LEU A 20 -3.08 7.05 -16.85
N ALA A 21 -3.80 6.19 -16.11
CA ALA A 21 -4.92 5.45 -16.68
C ALA A 21 -6.04 6.40 -17.12
N CYS A 22 -6.33 7.45 -16.36
CA CYS A 22 -7.35 8.45 -16.69
C CYS A 22 -7.03 9.08 -18.06
N SER A 23 -5.84 9.64 -18.21
CA SER A 23 -5.41 10.24 -19.48
C SER A 23 -5.36 9.23 -20.62
N ALA A 24 -4.85 8.01 -20.37
CA ALA A 24 -4.73 6.98 -21.40
C ALA A 24 -6.09 6.47 -21.91
N MET A 25 -7.12 6.47 -21.06
CA MET A 25 -8.47 6.01 -21.41
C MET A 25 -9.37 7.14 -21.94
N GLY A 26 -8.82 8.34 -22.15
CA GLY A 26 -9.56 9.51 -22.67
C GLY A 26 -10.36 10.29 -21.63
N GLY A 27 -10.04 10.10 -20.34
CA GLY A 27 -10.55 10.93 -19.25
C GLY A 27 -9.71 12.18 -19.03
N ASP A 28 -10.28 13.13 -18.29
CA ASP A 28 -9.64 14.41 -17.96
C ASP A 28 -9.27 14.44 -16.46
N PRO A 29 -7.99 14.44 -16.09
CA PRO A 29 -7.54 14.60 -14.69
C PRO A 29 -8.03 15.92 -14.10
N THR A 30 -8.64 15.90 -12.92
CA THR A 30 -9.21 17.12 -12.31
C THR A 30 -8.55 17.52 -11.01
N ASN A 31 -8.14 16.54 -10.20
CA ASN A 31 -7.44 16.81 -8.95
C ASN A 31 -6.57 15.61 -8.55
N TRP A 32 -5.60 15.87 -7.69
CA TRP A 32 -4.75 14.84 -7.11
C TRP A 32 -4.48 15.15 -5.64
N SER A 33 -4.81 14.19 -4.78
CA SER A 33 -4.52 14.22 -3.35
C SER A 33 -3.81 12.95 -2.88
N THR A 34 -3.55 12.86 -1.58
CA THR A 34 -2.87 11.71 -0.94
C THR A 34 -3.58 10.36 -1.12
N PHE A 35 -4.92 10.35 -1.20
CA PHE A 35 -5.75 9.13 -1.26
C PHE A 35 -6.90 9.24 -2.27
N HIS A 36 -6.80 10.18 -3.20
CA HIS A 36 -7.80 10.35 -4.23
C HIS A 36 -7.19 11.02 -5.44
N PHE A 37 -7.47 10.46 -6.62
CA PHE A 37 -7.24 11.07 -7.91
C PHE A 37 -8.57 11.32 -8.62
N GLY A 38 -8.86 12.57 -8.93
CA GLY A 38 -10.03 12.98 -9.67
C GLY A 38 -9.87 12.75 -11.17
N CYS A 39 -10.84 12.07 -11.77
CA CYS A 39 -10.89 11.82 -13.21
C CYS A 39 -12.31 12.08 -13.74
N ASN A 40 -12.47 13.03 -14.66
CA ASN A 40 -13.71 13.20 -15.41
C ASN A 40 -13.80 12.11 -16.48
N SER A 41 -14.80 11.24 -16.34
CA SER A 41 -15.01 10.05 -17.17
C SER A 41 -16.15 10.21 -18.18
N GLN A 42 -16.68 11.42 -18.40
CA GLN A 42 -17.81 11.65 -19.33
C GLN A 42 -17.55 11.14 -20.76
N ALA A 43 -16.30 11.25 -21.23
CA ALA A 43 -15.91 10.77 -22.56
C ALA A 43 -15.50 9.29 -22.59
N MET A 44 -15.49 8.61 -21.44
CA MET A 44 -14.92 7.26 -21.32
C MET A 44 -15.97 6.16 -21.48
N SER A 45 -15.54 5.05 -22.08
CA SER A 45 -16.34 3.82 -22.08
C SER A 45 -16.40 3.21 -20.67
N LEU A 46 -17.40 2.33 -20.43
CA LEU A 46 -17.50 1.55 -19.20
C LEU A 46 -16.19 0.81 -18.87
N TRP A 47 -15.56 0.21 -19.88
CA TRP A 47 -14.29 -0.49 -19.72
C TRP A 47 -13.15 0.45 -19.36
N GLY A 48 -13.09 1.64 -19.96
CA GLY A 48 -12.14 2.68 -19.57
C GLY A 48 -12.28 3.04 -18.09
N GLY A 49 -13.51 3.23 -17.61
CA GLY A 49 -13.78 3.53 -16.20
C GLY A 49 -13.32 2.41 -15.26
N ARG A 50 -13.55 1.15 -15.63
CA ARG A 50 -13.06 -0.01 -14.88
C ARG A 50 -11.54 -0.07 -14.82
N ILE A 51 -10.85 0.23 -15.93
CA ILE A 51 -9.38 0.26 -16.00
C ILE A 51 -8.84 1.33 -15.06
N VAL A 52 -9.38 2.55 -15.11
CA VAL A 52 -8.97 3.63 -14.21
C VAL A 52 -9.17 3.22 -12.75
N ALA A 53 -10.32 2.68 -12.38
CA ALA A 53 -10.58 2.19 -11.03
C ALA A 53 -9.57 1.09 -10.59
N GLY A 54 -9.23 0.16 -11.48
CA GLY A 54 -8.28 -0.92 -11.14
C GLY A 54 -6.81 -0.49 -11.11
N ALA A 55 -6.46 0.65 -11.70
CA ALA A 55 -5.07 1.00 -12.01
C ALA A 55 -4.20 1.24 -10.77
N GLY A 56 -4.71 1.94 -9.75
CA GLY A 56 -3.98 2.12 -8.50
C GLY A 56 -3.64 0.80 -7.82
N THR A 57 -4.62 -0.12 -7.76
CA THR A 57 -4.41 -1.48 -7.22
C THR A 57 -3.36 -2.24 -8.04
N ALA A 58 -3.38 -2.13 -9.38
CA ALA A 58 -2.39 -2.76 -10.25
C ALA A 58 -0.96 -2.23 -10.00
N VAL A 59 -0.81 -0.92 -9.80
CA VAL A 59 0.48 -0.31 -9.42
C VAL A 59 1.01 -0.90 -8.12
N ASN A 60 0.16 -1.07 -7.10
CA ASN A 60 0.60 -1.69 -5.84
C ASN A 60 1.03 -3.15 -6.05
N VAL A 61 0.33 -3.94 -6.87
CA VAL A 61 0.77 -5.31 -7.19
C VAL A 61 2.15 -5.32 -7.85
N ILE A 62 2.40 -4.40 -8.80
CA ILE A 62 3.70 -4.24 -9.46
C ILE A 62 4.78 -3.86 -8.44
N LEU A 63 4.51 -2.88 -7.58
CA LEU A 63 5.44 -2.47 -6.53
C LEU A 63 5.73 -3.61 -5.55
N ALA A 64 4.74 -4.42 -5.20
CA ALA A 64 4.95 -5.59 -4.36
C ALA A 64 5.92 -6.58 -5.05
N ALA A 65 5.70 -6.89 -6.32
CA ALA A 65 6.58 -7.76 -7.11
C ALA A 65 8.01 -7.19 -7.19
N LEU A 66 8.16 -5.89 -7.44
CA LEU A 66 9.47 -5.21 -7.45
C LEU A 66 10.15 -5.29 -6.08
N GLY A 67 9.41 -5.07 -4.99
CA GLY A 67 9.92 -5.21 -3.62
C GLY A 67 10.48 -6.61 -3.35
N TRP A 68 9.77 -7.65 -3.83
CA TRP A 68 10.25 -9.03 -3.74
C TRP A 68 11.51 -9.29 -4.58
N LEU A 69 11.58 -8.75 -5.81
CA LEU A 69 12.76 -8.86 -6.66
C LEU A 69 13.98 -8.16 -6.02
N VAL A 70 13.80 -6.95 -5.48
CA VAL A 70 14.86 -6.23 -4.75
C VAL A 70 15.30 -7.02 -3.52
N TRP A 71 14.36 -7.61 -2.77
CA TRP A 71 14.70 -8.44 -1.63
C TRP A 71 15.52 -9.69 -2.01
N ARG A 72 15.16 -10.37 -3.11
CA ARG A 72 15.93 -11.52 -3.60
C ARG A 72 17.31 -11.13 -4.16
N GLY A 73 17.38 -10.03 -4.89
CA GLY A 73 18.58 -9.60 -5.61
C GLY A 73 19.58 -8.82 -4.76
N SER A 74 19.17 -8.26 -3.62
CA SER A 74 20.09 -7.45 -2.81
C SER A 74 21.02 -8.31 -1.97
N GLY A 75 22.32 -8.05 -2.10
CA GLY A 75 23.36 -8.59 -1.21
C GLY A 75 23.45 -7.88 0.14
N SER A 76 22.82 -6.70 0.29
CA SER A 76 22.90 -5.90 1.53
C SER A 76 21.63 -6.06 2.40
N LEU A 77 21.79 -6.10 3.72
CA LEU A 77 20.66 -6.12 4.66
C LEU A 77 19.72 -4.92 4.45
N ARG A 78 20.27 -3.74 4.15
CA ARG A 78 19.49 -2.52 3.89
C ARG A 78 18.62 -2.66 2.65
N GLY A 79 19.16 -3.16 1.54
CA GLY A 79 18.39 -3.37 0.32
C GLY A 79 17.35 -4.48 0.49
N ARG A 80 17.68 -5.57 1.19
CA ARG A 80 16.70 -6.60 1.54
C ARG A 80 15.57 -6.03 2.41
N LEU A 81 15.90 -5.27 3.45
CA LEU A 81 14.89 -4.64 4.31
C LEU A 81 14.02 -3.65 3.52
N ALA A 82 14.59 -2.85 2.62
CA ALA A 82 13.83 -1.96 1.75
C ALA A 82 12.86 -2.73 0.85
N GLY A 83 13.34 -3.79 0.17
CA GLY A 83 12.51 -4.65 -0.66
C GLY A 83 11.39 -5.34 0.13
N TRP A 84 11.67 -5.80 1.35
CA TRP A 84 10.68 -6.37 2.25
C TRP A 84 9.60 -5.36 2.65
N ILE A 85 9.97 -4.13 3.01
CA ILE A 85 9.00 -3.06 3.35
C ILE A 85 8.08 -2.80 2.15
N VAL A 86 8.65 -2.62 0.95
CA VAL A 86 7.88 -2.35 -0.27
C VAL A 86 6.94 -3.52 -0.60
N PHE A 87 7.43 -4.76 -0.52
CA PHE A 87 6.62 -5.96 -0.72
C PHE A 87 5.46 -6.03 0.27
N ALA A 88 5.75 -5.92 1.56
CA ALA A 88 4.76 -6.07 2.61
C ALA A 88 3.70 -4.98 2.55
N LEU A 89 4.08 -3.71 2.44
CA LEU A 89 3.14 -2.60 2.38
C LEU A 89 2.21 -2.70 1.18
N ASN A 90 2.77 -2.87 -0.02
CA ASN A 90 1.96 -2.88 -1.23
C ASN A 90 1.09 -4.14 -1.35
N GLY A 91 1.63 -5.31 -0.96
CA GLY A 91 0.87 -6.55 -0.96
C GLY A 91 -0.28 -6.53 0.04
N LEU A 92 -0.03 -6.12 1.29
CA LEU A 92 -1.07 -6.03 2.32
C LEU A 92 -2.10 -4.97 1.97
N THR A 93 -1.66 -3.80 1.51
CA THR A 93 -2.57 -2.74 1.06
C THR A 93 -3.48 -3.23 -0.05
N THR A 94 -2.92 -3.87 -1.09
CA THR A 94 -3.69 -4.43 -2.22
C THR A 94 -4.77 -5.39 -1.73
N PHE A 95 -4.37 -6.48 -1.07
CA PHE A 95 -5.32 -7.55 -0.74
C PHE A 95 -6.25 -7.18 0.41
N GLY A 96 -5.78 -6.34 1.34
CA GLY A 96 -6.62 -5.77 2.40
C GLY A 96 -7.67 -4.83 1.82
N TYR A 97 -7.31 -4.04 0.80
CA TYR A 97 -8.24 -3.19 0.06
C TYR A 97 -9.31 -3.99 -0.67
N LEU A 98 -8.96 -5.13 -1.29
CA LEU A 98 -9.96 -6.00 -1.90
C LEU A 98 -10.98 -6.51 -0.89
N VAL A 99 -10.54 -6.93 0.31
CA VAL A 99 -11.44 -7.34 1.40
C VAL A 99 -12.31 -6.18 1.85
N PHE A 100 -11.71 -5.00 2.04
CA PHE A 100 -12.42 -3.79 2.44
C PHE A 100 -13.52 -3.41 1.42
N SER A 101 -13.18 -3.37 0.12
CA SER A 101 -14.13 -3.11 -0.94
C SER A 101 -15.22 -4.18 -1.04
N ALA A 102 -14.87 -5.45 -0.86
CA ALA A 102 -15.84 -6.53 -0.85
C ALA A 102 -16.83 -6.44 0.32
N VAL A 103 -16.39 -6.07 1.52
CA VAL A 103 -17.23 -6.01 2.72
C VAL A 103 -18.08 -4.74 2.74
N PHE A 104 -17.50 -3.60 2.43
CA PHE A 104 -18.18 -2.30 2.58
C PHE A 104 -18.79 -1.77 1.29
N GLY A 105 -18.42 -2.32 0.12
CA GLY A 105 -18.93 -1.85 -1.17
C GLY A 105 -18.45 -0.45 -1.55
N ILE A 106 -17.28 -0.05 -1.04
CA ILE A 106 -16.65 1.26 -1.27
C ILE A 106 -15.22 1.08 -1.82
N GLY A 107 -14.60 2.18 -2.24
CA GLY A 107 -13.32 2.15 -2.97
C GLY A 107 -13.49 1.72 -4.43
N ASP A 108 -12.38 1.42 -5.09
CA ASP A 108 -12.35 1.23 -6.55
C ASP A 108 -12.99 -0.09 -6.99
N TRP A 109 -12.93 -1.11 -6.15
CA TRP A 109 -13.52 -2.42 -6.44
C TRP A 109 -14.97 -2.49 -5.96
N ASN A 110 -15.76 -1.47 -6.27
CA ASN A 110 -17.19 -1.41 -5.99
C ASN A 110 -18.04 -1.47 -7.28
N GLY A 111 -19.37 -1.39 -7.14
CA GLY A 111 -20.31 -1.43 -8.27
C GLY A 111 -20.31 -0.20 -9.19
N ARG A 112 -19.52 0.83 -8.89
CA ARG A 112 -19.30 2.01 -9.74
C ARG A 112 -17.89 2.07 -10.33
N GLY A 113 -16.95 1.31 -9.78
CA GLY A 113 -15.59 1.17 -10.30
C GLY A 113 -15.40 -0.15 -11.06
N VAL A 114 -14.46 -0.99 -10.63
CA VAL A 114 -14.07 -2.22 -11.34
C VAL A 114 -15.25 -3.17 -11.59
N MET A 115 -16.21 -3.25 -10.67
CA MET A 115 -17.38 -4.13 -10.81
C MET A 115 -18.59 -3.45 -11.49
N ALA A 116 -18.42 -2.26 -12.06
CA ALA A 116 -19.51 -1.52 -12.70
C ALA A 116 -20.11 -2.30 -13.87
N GLY A 117 -21.40 -2.64 -13.83
CA GLY A 117 -22.07 -3.43 -14.87
C GLY A 117 -21.92 -4.95 -14.74
N VAL A 118 -21.44 -5.45 -13.60
CA VAL A 118 -21.52 -6.89 -13.28
C VAL A 118 -22.97 -7.25 -12.94
N THR A 119 -23.46 -8.36 -13.51
CA THR A 119 -24.85 -8.83 -13.37
C THR A 119 -25.21 -9.31 -11.96
N ASP A 120 -24.29 -9.99 -11.28
CA ASP A 120 -24.42 -10.42 -9.89
C ASP A 120 -23.36 -9.75 -9.00
N PRO A 121 -23.68 -8.59 -8.39
CA PRO A 121 -22.78 -7.89 -7.50
C PRO A 121 -22.43 -8.67 -6.23
N VAL A 122 -23.29 -9.58 -5.77
CA VAL A 122 -23.06 -10.37 -4.55
C VAL A 122 -21.98 -11.40 -4.83
N LEU A 123 -22.14 -12.18 -5.90
CA LEU A 123 -21.15 -13.17 -6.31
C LEU A 123 -19.79 -12.53 -6.56
N ALA A 124 -19.76 -11.37 -7.23
CA ALA A 124 -18.51 -10.64 -7.48
C ALA A 124 -17.82 -10.19 -6.19
N ARG A 125 -18.58 -9.69 -5.20
CA ARG A 125 -18.04 -9.31 -3.89
C ARG A 125 -17.55 -10.51 -3.10
N VAL A 126 -18.25 -11.65 -3.15
CA VAL A 126 -17.78 -12.90 -2.53
C VAL A 126 -16.46 -13.36 -3.15
N ALA A 127 -16.37 -13.40 -4.48
CA ALA A 127 -15.14 -13.75 -5.18
C ALA A 127 -13.99 -12.80 -4.82
N LEU A 128 -14.26 -11.48 -4.78
CA LEU A 128 -13.30 -10.46 -4.39
C LEU A 128 -12.80 -10.66 -2.95
N ALA A 129 -13.70 -10.97 -2.01
CA ALA A 129 -13.34 -11.26 -0.62
C ALA A 129 -12.45 -12.49 -0.51
N VAL A 130 -12.76 -13.57 -1.24
CA VAL A 130 -11.95 -14.80 -1.24
C VAL A 130 -10.55 -14.52 -1.76
N VAL A 131 -10.43 -13.83 -2.90
CA VAL A 131 -9.12 -13.44 -3.47
C VAL A 131 -8.35 -12.53 -2.49
N GLY A 132 -9.03 -11.56 -1.91
CA GLY A 132 -8.47 -10.65 -0.91
C GLY A 132 -7.92 -11.42 0.30
N ILE A 133 -8.72 -12.27 0.95
CA ILE A 133 -8.31 -13.02 2.14
C ILE A 133 -7.14 -13.96 1.82
N ALA A 134 -7.22 -14.72 0.72
CA ALA A 134 -6.17 -15.66 0.32
C ALA A 134 -4.85 -14.94 0.02
N GLY A 135 -4.91 -13.86 -0.76
CA GLY A 135 -3.73 -13.04 -1.09
C GLY A 135 -3.14 -12.35 0.14
N TYR A 136 -3.99 -11.83 1.02
CA TYR A 136 -3.56 -11.20 2.27
C TYR A 136 -2.78 -12.16 3.16
N TYR A 137 -3.35 -13.35 3.37
CA TYR A 137 -2.69 -14.40 4.14
C TYR A 137 -1.37 -14.82 3.48
N ALA A 138 -1.35 -14.99 2.16
CA ALA A 138 -0.13 -15.32 1.43
C ALA A 138 0.96 -14.26 1.62
N VAL A 139 0.64 -12.96 1.52
CA VAL A 139 1.59 -11.87 1.76
C VAL A 139 2.13 -11.89 3.18
N VAL A 140 1.27 -12.08 4.19
CA VAL A 140 1.71 -12.19 5.60
C VAL A 140 2.73 -13.34 5.76
N ARG A 141 2.42 -14.51 5.19
CA ARG A 141 3.28 -15.70 5.28
C ARG A 141 4.62 -15.50 4.55
N LEU A 142 4.58 -14.94 3.34
CA LEU A 142 5.78 -14.67 2.54
C LEU A 142 6.65 -13.61 3.22
N ALA A 143 6.07 -12.51 3.68
CA ALA A 143 6.78 -11.45 4.38
C ALA A 143 7.43 -11.93 5.68
N ALA A 144 6.77 -12.80 6.45
CA ALA A 144 7.37 -13.44 7.62
C ALA A 144 8.53 -14.38 7.24
N GLY A 145 8.39 -15.15 6.16
CA GLY A 145 9.48 -15.98 5.63
C GLY A 145 10.68 -15.15 5.15
N MET A 146 10.44 -13.98 4.57
CA MET A 146 11.48 -13.03 4.18
C MET A 146 12.23 -12.48 5.39
N LEU A 147 11.53 -12.09 6.46
CA LEU A 147 12.15 -11.66 7.72
C LEU A 147 12.97 -12.78 8.37
N SER A 148 12.45 -14.00 8.35
CA SER A 148 13.11 -15.19 8.91
C SER A 148 14.48 -15.47 8.28
N ARG A 149 14.69 -15.04 7.03
CA ARG A 149 15.96 -15.17 6.30
C ARG A 149 16.89 -13.95 6.44
N MET A 150 16.40 -12.86 7.04
CA MET A 150 17.18 -11.64 7.28
C MET A 150 17.61 -11.50 8.74
N LEU A 151 16.80 -12.01 9.66
CA LEU A 151 16.95 -11.85 11.10
C LEU A 151 17.39 -13.19 11.70
N ASP A 152 18.41 -13.17 12.56
CA ASP A 152 18.90 -14.36 13.29
C ASP A 152 18.91 -14.12 14.80
N GLY A 153 19.06 -15.22 15.54
CA GLY A 153 19.38 -15.23 16.97
C GLY A 153 18.18 -15.25 17.91
N GLU A 154 18.49 -15.24 19.20
CA GLU A 154 17.50 -15.19 20.26
C GLU A 154 16.62 -13.93 20.12
N GLY A 155 15.31 -14.10 20.30
CA GLY A 155 14.35 -13.01 20.16
C GLY A 155 13.97 -12.64 18.72
N LEU A 156 14.20 -13.51 17.72
CA LEU A 156 13.73 -13.35 16.32
C LEU A 156 12.30 -12.81 16.22
N ALA A 157 11.36 -13.43 16.95
CA ALA A 157 9.95 -13.01 16.94
C ALA A 157 9.75 -11.58 17.46
N ALA A 158 10.51 -11.18 18.48
CA ALA A 158 10.46 -9.82 19.02
C ALA A 158 11.07 -8.79 18.06
N GLN A 159 12.18 -9.13 17.40
CA GLN A 159 12.81 -8.28 16.38
C GLN A 159 11.88 -8.09 15.17
N ALA A 160 11.32 -9.19 14.64
CA ALA A 160 10.36 -9.17 13.55
C ALA A 160 9.13 -8.32 13.90
N ARG A 161 8.57 -8.51 15.11
CA ARG A 161 7.45 -7.70 15.62
C ARG A 161 7.83 -6.23 15.70
N ARG A 162 9.02 -5.88 16.22
CA ARG A 162 9.48 -4.50 16.30
C ARG A 162 9.58 -3.86 14.92
N CYS A 163 10.17 -4.54 13.94
CA CYS A 163 10.23 -4.07 12.55
C CYS A 163 8.83 -3.83 11.97
N ALA A 164 7.94 -4.81 12.12
CA ALA A 164 6.59 -4.74 11.59
C ALA A 164 5.74 -3.63 12.24
N VAL A 165 5.82 -3.48 13.56
CA VAL A 165 5.15 -2.40 14.30
C VAL A 165 5.68 -1.03 13.90
N ILE A 166 7.00 -0.85 13.74
CA ILE A 166 7.58 0.42 13.28
C ILE A 166 7.03 0.78 11.89
N VAL A 167 6.98 -0.18 10.97
CA VAL A 167 6.41 0.04 9.64
C VAL A 167 4.95 0.44 9.74
N TRP A 168 4.13 -0.34 10.46
CA TRP A 168 2.69 -0.10 10.62
C TRP A 168 2.38 1.25 11.28
N MET A 169 3.09 1.61 12.35
CA MET A 169 2.94 2.90 13.02
C MET A 169 3.35 4.05 12.11
N THR A 170 4.43 3.89 11.33
CA THR A 170 4.90 4.93 10.41
C THR A 170 3.86 5.19 9.32
N THR A 171 3.31 4.14 8.70
CA THR A 171 2.28 4.30 7.66
C THR A 171 1.01 4.91 8.22
N GLY A 172 0.56 4.43 9.37
CA GLY A 172 -0.60 4.98 10.08
C GLY A 172 -0.46 6.46 10.41
N ALA A 173 0.67 6.85 11.02
CA ALA A 173 0.92 8.24 11.40
C ALA A 173 0.97 9.18 10.19
N ILE A 174 1.64 8.77 9.11
CA ILE A 174 1.72 9.57 7.88
C ILE A 174 0.34 9.73 7.25
N SER A 175 -0.43 8.65 7.14
CA SER A 175 -1.78 8.69 6.57
C SER A 175 -2.75 9.53 7.39
N LEU A 176 -2.70 9.44 8.72
CA LEU A 176 -3.51 10.29 9.58
C LEU A 176 -3.14 11.77 9.43
N ALA A 177 -1.83 12.08 9.39
CA ALA A 177 -1.38 13.45 9.15
C ALA A 177 -1.86 13.99 7.80
N ALA A 178 -1.74 13.18 6.73
CA ALA A 178 -2.25 13.50 5.40
C ALA A 178 -3.77 13.73 5.39
N ALA A 179 -4.53 12.87 6.08
CA ALA A 179 -5.99 13.00 6.16
C ALA A 179 -6.44 14.24 6.92
N LEU A 180 -5.72 14.62 7.99
CA LEU A 180 -5.97 15.87 8.70
C LEU A 180 -5.66 17.10 7.85
N ALA A 181 -4.69 17.00 6.94
CA ALA A 181 -4.36 18.06 5.99
C ALA A 181 -5.36 18.19 4.83
N ALA A 182 -6.30 17.24 4.65
CA ALA A 182 -7.27 17.21 3.55
C ALA A 182 -8.42 18.23 3.66
N GLY A 183 -8.38 19.15 4.63
CA GLY A 183 -9.32 20.27 4.72
C GLY A 183 -10.78 19.80 4.86
N SER A 184 -11.66 20.23 3.96
CA SER A 184 -13.10 19.91 4.02
C SER A 184 -13.42 18.42 3.86
N ASP A 185 -12.55 17.66 3.21
CA ASP A 185 -12.74 16.22 2.93
C ASP A 185 -12.06 15.32 3.97
N TRP A 186 -11.66 15.86 5.12
CA TRP A 186 -10.93 15.10 6.14
C TRP A 186 -11.67 13.86 6.64
N ARG A 187 -13.01 13.85 6.69
CA ARG A 187 -13.79 12.70 7.21
C ARG A 187 -13.77 11.50 6.28
N SER A 188 -13.99 11.72 4.98
CA SER A 188 -13.88 10.67 3.95
C SER A 188 -12.42 10.21 3.84
N THR A 189 -11.48 11.15 3.89
CA THR A 189 -10.04 10.86 3.82
C THR A 189 -9.53 10.10 5.05
N ILE A 190 -10.06 10.37 6.25
CA ILE A 190 -9.75 9.60 7.45
C ILE A 190 -10.29 8.18 7.34
N GLY A 191 -11.51 7.99 6.83
CA GLY A 191 -12.08 6.66 6.59
C GLY A 191 -11.19 5.83 5.65
N ALA A 192 -10.78 6.42 4.53
CA ALA A 192 -9.83 5.82 3.60
C ALA A 192 -8.46 5.55 4.26
N SER A 193 -7.92 6.52 5.00
CA SER A 193 -6.62 6.41 5.66
C SER A 193 -6.58 5.34 6.74
N ILE A 194 -7.60 5.28 7.61
CA ILE A 194 -7.71 4.27 8.65
C ILE A 194 -7.94 2.90 8.00
N GLY A 195 -8.87 2.80 7.05
CA GLY A 195 -9.19 1.55 6.38
C GLY A 195 -7.98 0.96 5.64
N VAL A 196 -7.31 1.77 4.83
CA VAL A 196 -6.22 1.34 3.97
C VAL A 196 -4.87 1.27 4.71
N ALA A 197 -4.49 2.31 5.45
CA ALA A 197 -3.15 2.37 6.05
C ALA A 197 -3.05 1.58 7.35
N LEU A 198 -4.05 1.65 8.25
CA LEU A 198 -4.05 0.92 9.52
C LEU A 198 -4.67 -0.46 9.36
N GLY A 199 -5.88 -0.53 8.78
CA GLY A 199 -6.61 -1.79 8.56
C GLY A 199 -5.91 -2.67 7.52
N GLY A 200 -5.66 -2.14 6.33
CA GLY A 200 -4.99 -2.84 5.24
C GLY A 200 -3.61 -3.36 5.65
N ASN A 201 -2.82 -2.61 6.43
CA ASN A 201 -1.50 -3.08 6.87
C ASN A 201 -1.49 -3.85 8.21
N ALA A 202 -2.64 -4.11 8.84
CA ALA A 202 -2.73 -4.76 10.17
C ALA A 202 -2.06 -6.15 10.22
N GLY A 203 -1.95 -6.84 9.08
CA GLY A 203 -1.25 -8.12 8.92
C GLY A 203 0.21 -8.06 9.37
N LEU A 204 0.87 -6.89 9.29
CA LEU A 204 2.20 -6.64 9.87
C LEU A 204 2.26 -7.04 11.35
N LEU A 205 1.22 -6.73 12.13
CA LEU A 205 1.16 -6.99 13.57
C LEU A 205 1.12 -8.49 13.89
N SER A 206 0.73 -9.33 12.93
CA SER A 206 0.67 -10.78 13.07
C SER A 206 1.97 -11.50 12.64
N MET A 207 2.88 -10.82 11.94
CA MET A 207 4.04 -11.47 11.30
C MET A 207 4.98 -12.18 12.27
N GLY A 208 5.12 -11.66 13.50
CA GLY A 208 5.94 -12.28 14.54
C GLY A 208 5.51 -13.69 14.92
N ARG A 209 4.26 -14.11 14.61
CA ARG A 209 3.75 -15.47 14.85
C ARG A 209 4.22 -16.48 13.81
N PHE A 210 4.69 -16.02 12.65
CA PHE A 210 4.99 -16.87 11.50
C PHE A 210 6.48 -16.93 11.17
N VAL A 211 7.32 -16.14 11.84
CA VAL A 211 8.76 -16.20 11.67
C VAL A 211 9.33 -17.48 12.29
N LYS A 212 10.33 -18.05 11.63
CA LYS A 212 11.03 -19.26 12.07
C LYS A 212 12.54 -19.04 11.96
N PRO A 213 13.35 -19.55 12.90
CA PRO A 213 14.81 -19.49 12.76
C PRO A 213 15.28 -20.13 11.45
N THR A 214 16.27 -19.54 10.78
CA THR A 214 16.88 -20.12 9.57
C THR A 214 18.40 -19.99 9.61
N ALA A 215 19.11 -21.03 9.16
CA ALA A 215 20.57 -21.06 9.15
C ALA A 215 21.22 -20.02 8.19
N ALA A 216 20.42 -19.39 7.31
CA ALA A 216 20.87 -18.39 6.35
C ALA A 216 20.84 -16.95 6.91
N ALA A 217 20.40 -16.78 8.16
CA ALA A 217 20.27 -15.48 8.76
C ALA A 217 21.64 -14.99 9.27
N SER A 218 21.84 -13.67 9.30
CA SER A 218 23.10 -13.07 9.76
C SER A 218 22.81 -11.95 10.73
N ALA A 219 23.39 -12.01 11.92
CA ALA A 219 23.35 -10.93 12.89
C ALA A 219 24.14 -9.73 12.33
N THR A 220 23.44 -8.76 11.74
CA THR A 220 24.06 -7.50 11.32
C THR A 220 23.21 -6.33 11.77
N THR A 221 23.83 -5.43 12.54
CA THR A 221 23.22 -4.18 12.96
C THR A 221 23.16 -3.22 11.78
N LEU A 222 21.99 -2.64 11.51
CA LEU A 222 21.83 -1.65 10.46
C LEU A 222 22.33 -0.29 10.95
N SER A 223 23.37 0.27 10.32
CA SER A 223 23.83 1.62 10.66
C SER A 223 22.76 2.67 10.29
N PRO A 224 22.54 3.68 11.15
CA PRO A 224 21.71 4.83 10.80
C PRO A 224 22.20 5.52 9.52
N SER A 225 21.26 5.96 8.68
CA SER A 225 21.57 6.78 7.51
C SER A 225 20.88 8.13 7.65
N TRP A 226 21.66 9.20 7.75
CA TRP A 226 21.13 10.56 7.85
C TRP A 226 20.44 10.98 6.55
N LEU A 227 20.99 10.60 5.39
CA LEU A 227 20.40 10.85 4.07
C LEU A 227 18.97 10.29 3.98
N LEU A 228 18.78 9.03 4.39
CA LEU A 228 17.45 8.40 4.36
C LEU A 228 16.48 9.04 5.36
N ARG A 229 16.96 9.63 6.46
CA ARG A 229 16.12 10.35 7.42
C ARG A 229 15.68 11.69 6.84
N VAL A 230 16.62 12.47 6.30
CA VAL A 230 16.33 13.75 5.65
C VAL A 230 15.36 13.55 4.49
N ALA A 231 15.64 12.60 3.59
CA ALA A 231 14.74 12.27 2.49
C ALA A 231 13.34 11.86 2.99
N ALA A 232 13.26 11.04 4.04
CA ALA A 232 11.97 10.63 4.61
C ALA A 232 11.17 11.81 5.16
N ILE A 233 11.83 12.75 5.86
CA ILE A 233 11.19 13.95 6.40
C ILE A 233 10.68 14.81 5.25
N PHE A 234 11.54 15.17 4.29
CA PHE A 234 11.15 15.99 3.15
C PHE A 234 10.01 15.37 2.35
N ALA A 235 10.09 14.07 2.02
CA ALA A 235 9.05 13.38 1.28
C ALA A 235 7.72 13.33 2.06
N THR A 236 7.77 13.09 3.37
CA THR A 236 6.56 13.09 4.22
C THR A 236 5.94 14.47 4.30
N VAL A 237 6.75 15.51 4.50
CA VAL A 237 6.27 16.90 4.56
C VAL A 237 5.64 17.30 3.23
N ALA A 238 6.29 17.02 2.10
CA ALA A 238 5.74 17.30 0.78
C ALA A 238 4.43 16.53 0.53
N PHE A 239 4.39 15.23 0.87
CA PHE A 239 3.19 14.41 0.74
C PHE A 239 2.01 14.97 1.56
N VAL A 240 2.24 15.34 2.81
CA VAL A 240 1.19 15.87 3.68
C VAL A 240 0.80 17.31 3.31
N ALA A 241 1.77 18.19 3.07
CA ALA A 241 1.50 19.62 2.87
C ALA A 241 1.01 19.97 1.46
N ILE A 242 1.45 19.23 0.44
CA ILE A 242 1.09 19.47 -0.96
C ILE A 242 -0.09 18.58 -1.37
N LEU A 243 0.06 17.27 -1.22
CA LEU A 243 -0.99 16.33 -1.65
C LEU A 243 -2.09 16.16 -0.60
N GLY A 244 -1.86 16.50 0.68
CA GLY A 244 -2.89 16.43 1.71
C GLY A 244 -4.12 17.27 1.35
N PRO A 245 -3.97 18.59 1.13
CA PRO A 245 -5.05 19.46 0.67
C PRO A 245 -5.58 19.12 -0.74
N GLY A 246 -4.77 18.42 -1.52
CA GLY A 246 -5.01 18.17 -2.94
C GLY A 246 -4.56 19.32 -3.83
N ILE A 247 -4.21 18.99 -5.07
CA ILE A 247 -3.88 19.94 -6.15
C ILE A 247 -4.89 19.79 -7.27
N ALA A 248 -5.28 20.91 -7.90
CA ALA A 248 -6.03 20.89 -9.15
C ALA A 248 -5.09 20.55 -10.32
N LEU A 249 -5.63 19.87 -11.34
CA LEU A 249 -4.91 19.47 -12.55
C LEU A 249 -5.49 20.14 -13.79
#